data_AF-A0A6J8B8S1-F1
#
_entry.id   AF-A0A6J8B8S1-F1
#
_cell.length_a   1.000
_cell.length_b   1.000
_cell.length_c   1.000
_cell.angle_alpha   90.00
_cell.angle_beta   90.00
_cell.angle_gamma   90.00
#
_symmetry.space_group_name_H-M   'P 1'
#
loop_
_entity.id
_entity.type
_entity.pdbx_description
1 polymer ?
#
loop_
_entity_poly.entity_id
_entity_poly.type
_entity_poly.pdbx_seq_one_letter_code
_entity_poly.pdbx_strand_id
1 'polypeptide(L)'
;MPQQYLMHFTLLVRSIYNLSRENISGQEIDNAEQCLFKFVELFTSFYPERNLTMNCHQLLHITDSVRANGPLFANNCFIFEDLNGYLLKNIHGTTGVETQVINAITMMQAIPTLQELYVEDSEDSVLKNSILRPNYMYQNVCIEEGIYQLGQTFKKTLNGEEYCAVSKFLPFLDVSVVGYNKVFLVKLSCPVYGSEYGRLLKRNQSIVKFKDLSGVEKYGSVKTFIQHVQVVNTEVNSCTSHNLALIILLNVSQAIHFNNPPMK
;
A
#
# COMPACT_ATOMS: atom_id res chain seq x y z
N MET A 1 2.87 -18.58 -26.51
CA MET A 1 1.80 -19.47 -26.02
C MET A 1 0.65 -19.41 -27.03
N PRO A 2 0.01 -20.52 -27.42
CA PRO A 2 -1.08 -20.49 -28.39
C PRO A 2 -2.31 -19.74 -27.84
N GLN A 3 -3.06 -19.04 -28.70
CA GLN A 3 -4.15 -18.13 -28.32
C GLN A 3 -5.25 -18.79 -27.47
N GLN A 4 -5.53 -20.07 -27.71
CA GLN A 4 -6.57 -20.83 -26.99
C GLN A 4 -6.24 -20.99 -25.50
N TYR A 5 -4.97 -21.25 -25.16
CA TYR A 5 -4.52 -21.36 -23.76
C TYR A 5 -4.58 -20.00 -23.05
N LEU A 6 -4.27 -18.91 -23.76
CA LEU A 6 -4.37 -17.57 -23.21
C LEU A 6 -5.83 -17.20 -22.90
N MET A 7 -6.74 -17.47 -23.84
CA MET A 7 -8.18 -17.24 -23.63
C MET A 7 -8.73 -18.08 -22.48
N HIS A 8 -8.33 -19.35 -22.40
CA HIS A 8 -8.67 -20.21 -21.27
C HIS A 8 -8.19 -19.62 -19.95
N PHE A 9 -6.91 -19.25 -19.84
CA PHE A 9 -6.36 -18.68 -18.61
C PHE A 9 -6.96 -17.31 -18.25
N THR A 10 -7.42 -16.54 -19.23
CA THR A 10 -8.08 -15.25 -19.00
C THR A 10 -9.37 -15.40 -18.20
N LEU A 11 -10.10 -16.51 -18.36
CA LEU A 11 -11.28 -16.83 -17.54
C LEU A 11 -10.92 -16.89 -16.06
N LEU A 12 -9.83 -17.59 -15.72
CA LEU A 12 -9.33 -17.69 -14.35
C LEU A 12 -8.90 -16.32 -13.82
N VAL A 13 -8.01 -15.63 -14.53
CA VAL A 13 -7.47 -14.33 -14.09
C VAL A 13 -8.58 -13.31 -13.86
N ARG A 14 -9.54 -13.22 -14.78
CA ARG A 14 -10.68 -12.29 -14.66
C ARG A 14 -11.53 -12.60 -13.43
N SER A 15 -11.79 -13.88 -13.19
CA SER A 15 -12.61 -14.33 -12.06
C SER A 15 -11.93 -14.03 -10.73
N ILE A 16 -10.66 -14.43 -10.57
CA ILE A 16 -9.90 -14.18 -9.34
C ILE A 16 -9.74 -12.68 -9.09
N TYR A 17 -9.46 -11.89 -10.14
CA TYR A 17 -9.39 -10.43 -10.03
C TYR A 17 -10.69 -9.85 -9.49
N ASN A 18 -11.83 -10.19 -10.10
CA ASN A 18 -13.13 -9.70 -9.66
C ASN A 18 -13.44 -10.11 -8.22
N LEU A 19 -13.19 -11.37 -7.86
CA LEU A 19 -13.43 -11.90 -6.51
C LEU A 19 -12.50 -11.32 -5.43
N SER A 20 -11.41 -10.65 -5.83
CA SER A 20 -10.44 -10.02 -4.93
C SER A 20 -10.63 -8.50 -4.78
N ARG A 21 -11.62 -7.90 -5.45
CA ARG A 21 -11.87 -6.45 -5.34
C ARG A 21 -12.48 -6.09 -3.98
N GLU A 22 -12.24 -4.86 -3.56
CA GLU A 22 -12.80 -4.32 -2.31
C GLU A 22 -14.33 -4.20 -2.33
N ASN A 23 -14.89 -3.91 -3.52
CA ASN A 23 -16.32 -3.81 -3.75
C ASN A 23 -16.72 -4.74 -4.89
N ILE A 24 -17.61 -5.69 -4.60
CA ILE A 24 -18.08 -6.72 -5.53
C ILE A 24 -19.59 -6.86 -5.36
N SER A 25 -20.33 -6.71 -6.45
CA SER A 25 -21.77 -6.97 -6.49
C SER A 25 -22.08 -8.46 -6.64
N GLY A 26 -23.28 -8.89 -6.24
CA GLY A 26 -23.72 -10.28 -6.43
C GLY A 26 -23.64 -10.74 -7.90
N GLN A 27 -24.01 -9.87 -8.84
CA GLN A 27 -23.91 -10.15 -10.28
C GLN A 27 -22.46 -10.35 -10.74
N GLU A 28 -21.50 -9.62 -10.18
CA GLU A 28 -20.08 -9.82 -10.48
C GLU A 28 -19.56 -11.17 -9.93
N ILE A 29 -20.08 -11.62 -8.78
CA ILE A 29 -19.79 -12.95 -8.23
C ILE A 29 -20.35 -14.04 -9.14
N ASP A 30 -21.61 -13.93 -9.59
CA ASP A 30 -22.24 -14.91 -10.48
C ASP A 30 -21.52 -14.98 -11.84
N ASN A 31 -21.07 -13.83 -12.36
CA ASN A 31 -20.26 -13.77 -13.58
C ASN A 31 -18.88 -14.45 -13.42
N ALA A 32 -18.26 -14.31 -12.24
CA ALA A 32 -17.00 -14.97 -11.92
C ALA A 32 -17.21 -16.49 -11.79
N GLU A 33 -18.30 -16.91 -11.16
CA GLU A 33 -18.70 -18.32 -11.05
C GLU A 33 -18.81 -18.98 -12.42
N GLN A 34 -19.56 -18.39 -13.35
CA GLN A 34 -19.70 -18.91 -14.71
C GLN A 34 -18.35 -19.02 -15.44
N CYS A 35 -17.46 -18.06 -15.23
CA CYS A 35 -16.11 -18.10 -15.82
C CYS A 35 -15.25 -19.22 -15.23
N LEU A 36 -15.34 -19.47 -13.92
CA LEU A 36 -14.62 -20.54 -13.24
C LEU A 36 -15.17 -21.92 -13.63
N PHE A 37 -16.49 -22.07 -13.72
CA PHE A 37 -17.11 -23.28 -14.29
C PHE A 37 -16.60 -23.54 -15.70
N LYS A 38 -16.60 -22.51 -16.56
CA LYS A 38 -16.10 -22.66 -17.94
C LYS A 38 -14.62 -22.98 -18.00
N PHE A 39 -13.82 -22.40 -17.10
CA PHE A 39 -12.40 -22.70 -16.98
C PHE A 39 -12.16 -24.18 -16.64
N VAL A 40 -12.86 -24.71 -15.63
CA VAL A 40 -12.72 -26.11 -15.20
C VAL A 40 -13.24 -27.08 -16.27
N GLU A 41 -14.37 -26.77 -16.90
CA GLU A 41 -14.93 -27.56 -18.01
C GLU A 41 -13.93 -27.72 -19.16
N LEU A 42 -13.31 -26.62 -19.58
CA LEU A 42 -12.34 -26.62 -20.67
C LEU A 42 -10.98 -27.22 -20.27
N PHE A 43 -10.69 -27.34 -18.98
CA PHE A 43 -9.38 -27.78 -18.48
C PHE A 43 -9.02 -29.19 -18.98
N THR A 44 -9.99 -30.11 -19.01
CA THR A 44 -9.80 -31.50 -19.47
C THR A 44 -9.50 -31.60 -20.96
N SER A 45 -9.90 -30.60 -21.76
CA SER A 45 -9.65 -30.56 -23.20
C SER A 45 -8.27 -29.97 -23.53
N PHE A 46 -7.77 -29.06 -22.70
CA PHE A 46 -6.50 -28.36 -22.93
C PHE A 46 -5.31 -28.99 -22.21
N TYR A 47 -5.52 -29.71 -21.11
CA TYR A 47 -4.46 -30.26 -20.29
C TYR A 47 -4.67 -31.75 -19.99
N PRO A 48 -3.59 -32.54 -19.82
CA PRO A 48 -3.70 -33.92 -19.40
C PRO A 48 -4.42 -34.04 -18.05
N GLU A 49 -5.18 -35.13 -17.86
CA GLU A 49 -5.98 -35.39 -16.65
C GLU A 49 -5.17 -35.33 -15.35
N ARG A 50 -3.87 -35.70 -15.37
CA ARG A 50 -2.97 -35.60 -14.21
C ARG A 50 -2.86 -34.17 -13.64
N ASN A 51 -3.18 -33.15 -14.42
CA ASN A 51 -3.15 -31.75 -14.01
C ASN A 51 -4.48 -31.29 -13.38
N LEU A 52 -5.56 -32.08 -13.49
CA LEU A 52 -6.85 -31.81 -12.86
C LEU A 52 -6.78 -32.15 -11.37
N THR A 53 -6.08 -31.30 -10.63
CA THR A 53 -5.85 -31.47 -9.20
C THR A 53 -7.05 -30.98 -8.38
N MET A 54 -7.03 -31.28 -7.08
CA MET A 54 -8.00 -30.75 -6.11
C MET A 54 -8.12 -29.22 -6.20
N ASN A 55 -7.01 -28.51 -6.43
CA ASN A 55 -7.00 -27.05 -6.56
C ASN A 55 -7.85 -26.58 -7.76
N CYS A 56 -7.89 -27.34 -8.85
CA CYS A 56 -8.81 -27.04 -9.97
C CYS A 56 -10.27 -27.23 -9.57
N HIS A 57 -10.58 -28.29 -8.82
CA HIS A 57 -11.94 -28.51 -8.33
C HIS A 57 -12.40 -27.42 -7.35
N GLN A 58 -11.51 -26.96 -6.47
CA GLN A 58 -11.78 -25.89 -5.52
C GLN A 58 -12.21 -24.56 -6.18
N LEU A 59 -11.82 -24.33 -7.44
CA LEU A 59 -12.27 -23.16 -8.21
C LEU A 59 -13.79 -23.12 -8.38
N LEU A 60 -14.49 -24.26 -8.31
CA LEU A 60 -15.96 -24.31 -8.41
C LEU A 60 -16.65 -23.81 -7.14
N HIS A 61 -15.95 -23.81 -6.00
CA HIS A 61 -16.51 -23.48 -4.68
C HIS A 61 -16.00 -22.15 -4.12
N ILE A 62 -15.06 -21.52 -4.82
CA ILE A 62 -14.43 -20.28 -4.34
C ILE A 62 -15.44 -19.12 -4.28
N THR A 63 -16.45 -19.11 -5.15
CA THR A 63 -17.54 -18.13 -5.16
C THR A 63 -18.46 -18.29 -3.96
N ASP A 64 -18.75 -19.52 -3.54
CA ASP A 64 -19.49 -19.80 -2.31
C ASP A 64 -18.73 -19.33 -1.08
N SER A 65 -17.40 -19.51 -1.07
CA SER A 65 -16.53 -18.99 -0.02
C SER A 65 -16.57 -17.45 0.04
N VAL A 66 -16.63 -16.78 -1.11
CA VAL A 66 -16.75 -15.31 -1.18
C VAL A 66 -18.13 -14.83 -0.73
N ARG A 67 -19.20 -15.55 -1.08
CA ARG A 67 -20.57 -15.24 -0.59
C ARG A 67 -20.67 -15.38 0.92
N ALA A 68 -20.03 -16.40 1.50
CA ALA A 68 -20.09 -16.69 2.93
C ALA A 68 -19.17 -15.78 3.77
N ASN A 69 -17.94 -15.54 3.31
CA ASN A 69 -16.90 -14.90 4.12
C ASN A 69 -16.50 -13.50 3.62
N GLY A 70 -16.96 -13.09 2.45
CA GLY A 70 -16.54 -11.85 1.79
C GLY A 70 -15.36 -12.03 0.82
N PRO A 71 -14.84 -10.92 0.25
CA PRO A 71 -13.86 -10.95 -0.84
C PRO A 71 -12.58 -11.73 -0.53
N LEU A 72 -11.92 -12.27 -1.57
CA LEU A 72 -10.71 -13.08 -1.42
C LEU A 72 -9.53 -12.32 -0.80
N PHE A 73 -9.46 -11.00 -0.98
CA PHE A 73 -8.38 -10.21 -0.38
C PHE A 73 -8.48 -10.14 1.16
N ALA A 74 -9.68 -10.31 1.72
CA ALA A 74 -9.91 -10.28 3.16
C ALA A 74 -9.72 -11.65 3.80
N ASN A 75 -9.96 -12.73 3.03
CA ASN A 75 -9.93 -14.12 3.50
C ASN A 75 -8.75 -14.91 2.93
N ASN A 76 -7.58 -14.29 2.82
CA ASN A 76 -6.36 -14.97 2.39
C ASN A 76 -5.45 -15.31 3.57
N CYS A 77 -4.49 -16.20 3.33
CA CYS A 77 -3.54 -16.63 4.34
C CYS A 77 -2.28 -15.77 4.41
N PHE A 78 -2.22 -14.63 3.72
CA PHE A 78 -0.97 -13.85 3.63
C PHE A 78 -0.51 -13.31 4.98
N ILE A 79 -1.44 -12.96 5.87
CA ILE A 79 -1.11 -12.52 7.23
C ILE A 79 -0.42 -13.65 8.00
N PHE A 80 -0.92 -14.87 7.88
CA PHE A 80 -0.32 -16.03 8.55
C PHE A 80 1.04 -16.41 7.94
N GLU A 81 1.19 -16.31 6.62
CA GLU A 81 2.47 -16.53 5.95
C GLU A 81 3.54 -15.52 6.39
N ASP A 82 3.17 -14.24 6.53
CA ASP A 82 4.07 -13.20 7.01
C ASP A 82 4.46 -13.44 8.48
N LEU A 83 3.50 -13.82 9.34
CA LEU A 83 3.76 -14.22 10.72
C LEU A 83 4.68 -15.45 10.80
N ASN A 84 4.44 -16.47 9.98
CA ASN A 84 5.29 -17.66 9.92
C ASN A 84 6.71 -17.29 9.47
N GLY A 85 6.84 -16.40 8.49
CA GLY A 85 8.12 -15.87 8.05
C GLY A 85 8.86 -15.09 9.15
N TYR A 86 8.14 -14.37 10.00
CA TYR A 86 8.71 -13.73 11.18
C TYR A 86 9.16 -14.76 12.23
N LEU A 87 8.31 -15.74 12.57
CA LEU A 87 8.64 -16.75 13.58
C LEU A 87 9.87 -17.57 13.18
N LEU A 88 9.94 -18.03 11.93
CA LEU A 88 11.07 -18.79 11.41
C LEU A 88 12.40 -18.02 11.47
N LYS A 89 12.36 -16.69 11.35
CA LYS A 89 13.56 -15.83 11.49
C LYS A 89 13.99 -15.60 12.93
N ASN A 90 13.16 -15.92 13.91
CA ASN A 90 13.47 -15.70 15.32
C ASN A 90 13.76 -17.01 16.07
N ILE A 91 13.38 -18.15 15.50
CA ILE A 91 13.63 -19.49 16.05
C ILE A 91 14.84 -20.08 15.32
N HIS A 92 15.99 -20.15 16.00
CA HIS A 92 17.28 -20.51 15.39
C HIS A 92 17.84 -21.86 15.86
N GLY A 93 17.26 -22.44 16.91
CA GLY A 93 17.77 -23.67 17.54
C GLY A 93 16.68 -24.70 17.86
N THR A 94 17.08 -25.96 17.99
CA THR A 94 16.20 -27.10 18.30
C THR A 94 15.92 -27.29 19.79
N THR A 95 16.63 -26.56 20.66
CA THR A 95 16.46 -26.61 22.12
C THR A 95 15.60 -25.44 22.59
N GLY A 96 14.62 -25.70 23.46
CA GLY A 96 13.79 -24.64 24.05
C GLY A 96 12.93 -23.89 23.03
N VAL A 97 12.40 -24.59 22.02
CA VAL A 97 11.63 -24.00 20.91
C VAL A 97 10.41 -23.26 21.43
N GLU A 98 9.73 -23.80 22.44
CA GLU A 98 8.61 -23.17 23.13
C GLU A 98 8.98 -21.80 23.72
N THR A 99 10.16 -21.69 24.34
CA THR A 99 10.65 -20.42 24.89
C THR A 99 11.02 -19.44 23.79
N GLN A 100 11.62 -19.92 22.69
CA GLN A 100 11.95 -19.10 21.52
C GLN A 100 10.67 -18.55 20.85
N VAL A 101 9.62 -19.37 20.72
CA VAL A 101 8.31 -18.95 20.20
C VAL A 101 7.67 -17.91 21.11
N ILE A 102 7.62 -18.16 22.42
CA ILE A 102 7.05 -17.23 23.41
C ILE A 102 7.80 -15.90 23.35
N ASN A 103 9.14 -15.92 23.31
CA ASN A 103 9.94 -14.71 23.23
C ASN A 103 9.70 -13.93 21.92
N ALA A 104 9.60 -14.61 20.77
CA ALA A 104 9.31 -13.95 19.50
C ALA A 104 7.94 -13.27 19.48
N ILE A 105 6.90 -13.95 19.98
CA ILE A 105 5.55 -13.39 20.10
C ILE A 105 5.54 -12.23 21.11
N THR A 106 6.20 -12.41 22.26
CA THR A 106 6.31 -11.38 23.30
C THR A 106 7.02 -10.15 22.76
N MET A 107 8.10 -10.29 21.98
CA MET A 107 8.77 -9.16 21.35
C MET A 107 7.88 -8.44 20.33
N MET A 108 7.08 -9.18 19.55
CA MET A 108 6.11 -8.61 18.61
C MET A 108 5.02 -7.81 19.33
N GLN A 109 4.54 -8.28 20.49
CA GLN A 109 3.43 -7.68 21.24
C GLN A 109 3.86 -6.63 22.26
N ALA A 110 5.03 -6.79 22.88
CA ALA A 110 5.51 -5.90 23.94
C ALA A 110 5.71 -4.49 23.43
N ILE A 111 6.17 -4.34 22.18
CA ILE A 111 6.41 -3.04 21.58
C ILE A 111 5.16 -2.14 21.56
N PRO A 112 4.01 -2.51 20.95
CA PRO A 112 2.81 -1.70 20.98
C PRO A 112 2.24 -1.53 22.40
N THR A 113 2.30 -2.56 23.25
CA THR A 113 1.80 -2.47 24.63
C THR A 113 2.63 -1.50 25.49
N LEU A 114 3.95 -1.51 25.36
CA LEU A 114 4.84 -0.57 26.05
C LEU A 114 4.66 0.86 25.52
N GLN A 115 4.29 1.04 24.25
CA GLN A 115 3.94 2.35 23.70
C GLN A 115 2.71 2.96 24.36
N GLU A 116 1.65 2.17 24.57
CA GLU A 116 0.42 2.64 25.21
C GLU A 116 0.62 2.94 26.70
N LEU A 117 1.49 2.20 27.38
CA LEU A 117 1.69 2.29 28.82
C LEU A 117 2.68 3.37 29.27
N TYR A 118 3.69 3.70 28.45
CA TYR A 118 4.84 4.50 28.90
C TYR A 118 5.14 5.74 28.05
N VAL A 119 4.38 6.03 26.99
CA VAL A 119 4.67 7.18 26.13
C VAL A 119 3.63 8.29 26.31
N GLU A 120 3.76 9.04 27.40
CA GLU A 120 3.42 10.47 27.39
C GLU A 120 4.64 11.24 26.86
N ASP A 121 4.40 12.23 26.00
CA ASP A 121 5.40 12.99 25.24
C ASP A 121 6.64 13.39 26.08
N SER A 122 7.78 12.72 25.84
CA SER A 122 9.06 13.08 26.45
C SER A 122 10.23 12.93 25.46
N GLU A 123 11.36 13.56 25.81
CA GLU A 123 12.58 13.76 25.01
C GLU A 123 13.22 12.48 24.42
N ASP A 124 12.75 11.29 24.83
CA ASP A 124 13.22 9.98 24.37
C ASP A 124 12.61 9.49 23.04
N SER A 125 11.85 10.33 22.34
CA SER A 125 11.24 10.02 21.04
C SER A 125 12.22 9.50 19.98
N VAL A 126 13.50 9.89 20.05
CA VAL A 126 14.56 9.43 19.14
C VAL A 126 14.99 7.99 19.44
N LEU A 127 15.18 7.64 20.72
CA LEU A 127 15.51 6.28 21.15
C LEU A 127 14.33 5.33 20.91
N LYS A 128 13.11 5.82 21.13
CA LYS A 128 11.85 5.14 20.78
C LYS A 128 11.86 4.76 19.29
N ASN A 129 12.09 5.72 18.40
CA ASN A 129 12.06 5.45 16.96
C ASN A 129 13.23 4.57 16.46
N SER A 130 14.40 4.63 17.10
CA SER A 130 15.56 3.80 16.72
C SER A 130 15.41 2.33 17.12
N ILE A 131 14.82 2.04 18.29
CA ILE A 131 14.57 0.66 18.76
C ILE A 131 13.42 0.02 17.96
N LEU A 132 12.36 0.80 17.70
CA LEU A 132 11.16 0.32 17.01
C LEU A 132 11.37 0.15 15.50
N ARG A 133 12.26 0.98 14.92
CA ARG A 133 12.46 1.05 13.47
C ARG A 133 13.95 1.23 13.14
N PRO A 134 14.81 0.23 13.47
CA PRO A 134 16.27 0.34 13.34
C PRO A 134 16.73 0.69 11.91
N ASN A 135 15.93 0.37 10.89
CA ASN A 135 16.26 0.61 9.48
C ASN A 135 15.63 1.88 8.87
N TYR A 136 14.78 2.62 9.59
CA TYR A 136 14.03 3.77 9.01
C TYR A 136 14.49 5.15 9.49
N MET A 137 15.32 5.29 10.53
CA MET A 137 15.74 6.63 10.98
C MET A 137 17.07 7.12 10.40
N TYR A 138 18.05 6.23 10.22
CA TYR A 138 19.45 6.66 10.09
C TYR A 138 19.86 7.27 8.72
N GLN A 139 18.97 7.32 7.72
CA GLN A 139 19.32 7.83 6.38
C GLN A 139 18.30 8.80 5.76
N ASN A 140 17.24 9.14 6.48
CA ASN A 140 16.10 9.85 5.89
C ASN A 140 16.11 11.33 6.29
N VAL A 141 15.90 12.19 5.29
CA VAL A 141 15.87 13.65 5.49
C VAL A 141 14.50 14.03 6.04
N CYS A 142 14.47 14.68 7.21
CA CYS A 142 13.24 15.23 7.77
C CYS A 142 12.80 16.42 6.89
N ILE A 143 11.59 16.34 6.34
CA ILE A 143 11.01 17.38 5.47
C ILE A 143 10.18 18.35 6.31
N GLU A 144 9.34 17.79 7.17
CA GLU A 144 8.41 18.46 8.06
C GLU A 144 8.23 17.58 9.30
N GLU A 145 7.73 18.14 10.40
CA GLU A 145 7.52 17.39 11.64
C GLU A 145 6.65 16.13 11.40
N GLY A 146 7.25 14.95 11.59
CA GLY A 146 6.59 13.66 11.35
C GLY A 146 6.53 13.21 9.88
N ILE A 147 7.21 13.90 8.96
CA ILE A 147 7.28 13.59 7.53
C ILE A 147 8.74 13.45 7.09
N TYR A 148 9.13 12.26 6.64
CA TYR A 148 10.52 11.96 6.27
C TYR A 148 10.65 11.54 4.80
N GLN A 149 11.59 12.15 4.09
CA GLN A 149 11.96 11.75 2.72
C GLN A 149 12.63 10.38 2.74
N LEU A 150 12.21 9.47 1.85
CA LEU A 150 12.82 8.15 1.73
C LEU A 150 13.53 7.96 0.38
N GLY A 151 14.79 7.52 0.42
CA GLY A 151 15.56 7.13 -0.77
C GLY A 151 16.14 8.29 -1.57
N GLN A 152 16.70 8.00 -2.74
CA GLN A 152 17.46 8.95 -3.55
C GLN A 152 16.54 9.99 -4.21
N THR A 153 16.97 11.26 -4.21
CA THR A 153 16.37 12.34 -4.98
C THR A 153 16.81 12.28 -6.45
N PHE A 154 15.99 12.83 -7.34
CA PHE A 154 16.30 12.91 -8.76
C PHE A 154 15.86 14.27 -9.33
N LYS A 155 16.42 14.66 -10.46
CA LYS A 155 16.00 15.87 -11.17
C LYS A 155 14.71 15.58 -11.93
N LYS A 156 13.62 16.30 -11.63
CA LYS A 156 12.33 16.20 -12.33
C LYS A 156 12.09 17.47 -13.14
N THR A 157 11.71 17.29 -14.40
CA THR A 157 11.23 18.38 -15.26
C THR A 157 9.71 18.35 -15.23
N LEU A 158 9.08 19.47 -14.88
CA LEU A 158 7.63 19.56 -14.79
C LEU A 158 7.03 19.69 -16.19
N ASN A 159 5.97 18.93 -16.46
CA ASN A 159 5.19 19.12 -17.68
C ASN A 159 4.31 20.39 -17.58
N GLY A 160 3.68 20.82 -18.68
CA GLY A 160 2.90 22.07 -18.70
C GLY A 160 1.73 22.10 -17.69
N GLU A 161 1.07 20.95 -17.47
CA GLU A 161 -0.03 20.83 -16.50
C GLU A 161 0.47 20.86 -15.05
N GLU A 162 1.55 20.13 -14.75
CA GLU A 162 2.21 20.12 -13.45
C GLU A 162 2.75 21.50 -13.09
N TYR A 163 3.40 22.18 -14.04
CA TYR A 163 3.89 23.54 -13.84
C TYR A 163 2.75 24.50 -13.53
N CYS A 164 1.65 24.44 -14.29
CA CYS A 164 0.45 25.25 -14.05
C CYS A 164 -0.23 24.94 -12.71
N ALA A 165 -0.19 23.68 -12.27
CA ALA A 165 -0.73 23.30 -10.96
C ALA A 165 0.14 23.82 -9.81
N VAL A 166 1.47 23.72 -9.92
CA VAL A 166 2.40 24.18 -8.88
C VAL A 166 2.48 25.70 -8.83
N SER A 167 2.41 26.39 -9.98
CA SER A 167 2.48 27.85 -10.05
C SER A 167 1.32 28.55 -9.33
N LYS A 168 0.20 27.85 -9.09
CA LYS A 168 -0.90 28.33 -8.24
C LYS A 168 -0.53 28.43 -6.76
N PHE A 169 0.44 27.63 -6.31
CA PHE A 169 0.89 27.57 -4.92
C PHE A 169 2.23 28.29 -4.72
N LEU A 170 3.12 28.26 -5.73
CA LEU A 170 4.44 28.87 -5.69
C LEU A 170 4.62 29.81 -6.89
N PRO A 171 4.66 31.14 -6.70
CA PRO A 171 4.69 32.10 -7.81
C PRO A 171 6.02 32.13 -8.58
N PHE A 172 7.11 31.62 -8.01
CA PHE A 172 8.42 31.52 -8.65
C PHE A 172 8.88 30.06 -8.57
N LEU A 173 8.90 29.37 -9.71
CA LEU A 173 9.28 27.98 -9.78
C LEU A 173 10.15 27.72 -11.01
N ASP A 174 11.29 27.07 -10.80
CA ASP A 174 12.08 26.55 -11.91
C ASP A 174 11.37 25.38 -12.58
N VAL A 175 11.46 25.30 -13.91
CA VAL A 175 10.92 24.17 -14.69
C VAL A 175 11.56 22.84 -14.28
N SER A 176 12.74 22.89 -13.66
CA SER A 176 13.41 21.72 -13.09
C SER A 176 13.47 21.80 -11.58
N VAL A 177 12.86 20.81 -10.93
CA VAL A 177 12.77 20.69 -9.46
C VAL A 177 13.40 19.38 -8.99
N VAL A 178 13.64 19.28 -7.69
CA VAL A 178 14.09 18.03 -7.08
C VAL A 178 12.86 17.16 -6.83
N GLY A 179 12.88 15.92 -7.30
CA GLY A 179 11.83 14.93 -7.10
C GLY A 179 12.26 13.79 -6.17
N TYR A 180 11.31 13.22 -5.45
CA TYR A 180 11.48 12.00 -4.67
C TYR A 180 10.23 11.13 -4.74
N ASN A 181 10.44 9.83 -4.66
CA ASN A 181 9.39 8.85 -4.95
C ASN A 181 8.63 8.37 -3.70
N LYS A 182 9.14 8.65 -2.50
CA LYS A 182 8.68 8.01 -1.27
C LYS A 182 8.80 8.95 -0.07
N VAL A 183 7.78 8.95 0.77
CA VAL A 183 7.72 9.71 2.02
C VAL A 183 7.21 8.80 3.12
N PHE A 184 7.75 8.93 4.32
CA PHE A 184 7.25 8.27 5.51
C PHE A 184 6.40 9.24 6.34
N LEU A 185 5.18 8.84 6.69
CA LEU A 185 4.29 9.62 7.54
C LEU A 185 4.17 8.94 8.91
N VAL A 186 4.70 9.59 9.96
CA VAL A 186 4.69 9.04 11.33
C VAL A 186 3.27 8.80 11.83
N LYS A 187 2.34 9.73 11.55
CA LYS A 187 0.93 9.61 11.95
C LYS A 187 0.24 8.36 11.39
N LEU A 188 0.61 7.94 10.18
CA LEU A 188 0.05 6.73 9.55
C LEU A 188 0.90 5.50 9.82
N SER A 189 2.09 5.67 10.41
CA SER A 189 3.09 4.62 10.60
C SER A 189 3.40 3.82 9.32
N CYS A 190 3.24 4.46 8.15
CA CYS A 190 3.43 3.82 6.86
C CYS A 190 4.10 4.76 5.84
N PRO A 191 4.85 4.18 4.88
CA PRO A 191 5.35 4.92 3.73
C PRO A 191 4.27 5.13 2.66
N VAL A 192 4.25 6.34 2.09
CA VAL A 192 3.48 6.71 0.91
C VAL A 192 4.42 6.76 -0.30
N TYR A 193 3.98 6.19 -1.42
CA TYR A 193 4.76 6.06 -2.64
C TYR A 193 4.13 6.89 -3.76
N GLY A 194 4.96 7.50 -4.60
CA GLY A 194 4.51 8.01 -5.89
C GLY A 194 4.14 6.86 -6.82
N SER A 195 3.06 6.99 -7.59
CA SER A 195 2.63 6.02 -8.59
C SER A 195 3.65 5.85 -9.72
N GLU A 196 4.54 6.83 -9.93
CA GLU A 196 5.66 6.72 -10.87
C GLU A 196 6.77 5.77 -10.37
N TYR A 197 6.71 5.32 -9.11
CA TYR A 197 7.71 4.42 -8.53
C TYR A 197 7.51 2.97 -9.01
N GLY A 198 8.10 2.63 -10.16
CA GLY A 198 7.93 1.33 -10.82
C GLY A 198 8.44 0.08 -10.08
N ARG A 199 9.06 0.22 -8.88
CA ARG A 199 9.50 -0.94 -8.08
C ARG A 199 8.41 -1.47 -7.14
N LEU A 200 7.36 -0.70 -6.85
CA LEU A 200 6.27 -1.14 -5.99
C LEU A 200 5.17 -1.82 -6.83
N LEU A 201 5.35 -3.12 -7.09
CA LEU A 201 4.42 -3.90 -7.93
C LEU A 201 3.39 -4.69 -7.12
N LYS A 202 3.63 -4.92 -5.81
CA LYS A 202 2.82 -5.80 -4.96
C LYS A 202 1.73 -5.09 -4.16
N ARG A 203 1.84 -3.78 -3.92
CA ARG A 203 0.96 -3.00 -3.05
C ARG A 203 0.66 -1.65 -3.68
N ASN A 204 -0.55 -1.12 -3.49
CA ASN A 204 -0.87 0.24 -3.88
C ASN A 204 -0.86 1.15 -2.64
N GLN A 205 0.22 1.90 -2.46
CA GLN A 205 0.41 2.86 -1.37
C GLN A 205 0.58 4.29 -1.90
N SER A 206 0.00 4.60 -3.06
CA SER A 206 -0.03 5.96 -3.61
C SER A 206 -1.33 6.71 -3.33
N ILE A 207 -2.37 6.05 -2.83
CA ILE A 207 -3.66 6.68 -2.58
C ILE A 207 -3.63 7.45 -1.26
N VAL A 208 -4.03 8.72 -1.31
CA VAL A 208 -4.08 9.62 -0.15
C VAL A 208 -5.42 10.34 -0.08
N LYS A 209 -5.83 10.63 1.16
CA LYS A 209 -6.92 11.56 1.48
C LYS A 209 -6.31 12.93 1.79
N PHE A 210 -6.81 13.98 1.16
CA PHE A 210 -6.32 15.34 1.36
C PHE A 210 -7.47 16.35 1.37
N LYS A 211 -7.21 17.56 1.87
CA LYS A 211 -8.16 18.68 1.81
C LYS A 211 -7.75 19.62 0.69
N ASP A 212 -8.70 19.99 -0.15
CA ASP A 212 -8.50 21.01 -1.18
C ASP A 212 -8.39 22.41 -0.55
N LEU A 213 -8.06 23.43 -1.34
CA LEU A 213 -8.02 24.84 -0.94
C LEU A 213 -9.34 25.33 -0.31
N SER A 214 -10.47 24.71 -0.66
CA SER A 214 -11.78 24.97 -0.09
C SER A 214 -12.07 24.23 1.21
N GLY A 215 -11.14 23.40 1.69
CA GLY A 215 -11.28 22.57 2.89
C GLY A 215 -12.06 21.27 2.69
N VAL A 216 -12.58 21.02 1.49
CA VAL A 216 -13.33 19.80 1.15
C VAL A 216 -12.37 18.61 1.05
N GLU A 217 -12.75 17.49 1.68
CA GLU A 217 -11.99 16.25 1.63
C GLU A 217 -12.11 15.59 0.25
N LYS A 218 -10.96 15.26 -0.33
CA LYS A 218 -10.83 14.59 -1.62
C LYS A 218 -9.85 13.43 -1.53
N TYR A 219 -9.93 12.53 -2.50
CA TYR A 219 -9.02 11.40 -2.65
C TYR A 219 -8.24 11.54 -3.95
N GLY A 220 -6.99 11.12 -3.91
CA GLY A 220 -6.12 11.19 -5.08
C GLY A 220 -4.99 10.19 -5.00
N SER A 221 -4.41 9.89 -6.16
CA SER A 221 -3.19 9.10 -6.26
C SER A 221 -2.00 10.06 -6.34
N VAL A 222 -1.04 9.94 -5.44
CA VAL A 222 0.22 10.69 -5.49
C VAL A 222 1.02 10.18 -6.69
N LYS A 223 1.31 11.08 -7.63
CA LYS A 223 2.15 10.80 -8.80
C LYS A 223 3.63 10.73 -8.39
N THR A 224 4.12 11.83 -7.82
CA THR A 224 5.50 12.03 -7.33
C THR A 224 5.54 13.20 -6.34
N PHE A 225 6.53 13.23 -5.46
CA PHE A 225 6.79 14.36 -4.57
C PHE A 225 7.89 15.25 -5.14
N ILE A 226 7.79 16.56 -4.90
CA ILE A 226 8.75 17.56 -5.36
C ILE A 226 9.19 18.46 -4.21
N GLN A 227 10.43 18.93 -4.28
CA GLN A 227 11.00 19.96 -3.43
C GLN A 227 11.50 21.11 -4.30
N HIS A 228 11.06 22.32 -3.95
CA HIS A 228 11.56 23.56 -4.52
C HIS A 228 12.29 24.34 -3.43
N VAL A 229 13.54 24.72 -3.71
CA VAL A 229 14.36 25.52 -2.79
C VAL A 229 14.37 26.96 -3.29
N GLN A 230 13.76 27.85 -2.52
CA GLN A 230 13.78 29.28 -2.81
C GLN A 230 14.91 29.93 -2.01
N VAL A 231 15.82 30.61 -2.70
CA VAL A 231 16.90 31.38 -2.07
C VAL A 231 16.38 32.77 -1.74
N VAL A 232 16.21 33.05 -0.45
CA VAL A 232 15.71 34.34 0.04
C VAL A 232 16.92 35.11 0.61
N ASN A 233 17.53 35.95 -0.23
CA ASN A 233 18.61 36.92 0.05
C ASN A 233 20.08 36.43 0.14
N THR A 234 20.96 37.22 -0.48
CA THR A 234 22.42 37.02 -0.61
C THR A 234 23.26 37.48 0.59
N GLU A 235 22.65 37.97 1.67
CA GLU A 235 23.38 38.45 2.86
C GLU A 235 23.16 37.58 4.12
N VAL A 236 22.08 36.79 4.14
CA VAL A 236 21.82 35.79 5.18
C VAL A 236 21.30 34.56 4.45
N ASN A 237 22.08 33.47 4.40
CA ASN A 237 21.73 32.22 3.70
C ASN A 237 20.52 31.50 4.36
N SER A 238 19.34 32.11 4.33
CA SER A 238 18.07 31.46 4.67
C SER A 238 17.45 30.89 3.40
N CYS A 239 17.62 29.59 3.19
CA CYS A 239 16.93 28.85 2.14
C CYS A 239 15.61 28.29 2.68
N THR A 240 14.48 28.70 2.09
CA THR A 240 13.18 28.10 2.40
C THR A 240 12.87 27.01 1.37
N SER A 241 12.75 25.77 1.84
CA SER A 241 12.36 24.64 0.98
C SER A 241 10.86 24.38 1.07
N HIS A 242 10.18 24.37 -0.07
CA HIS A 242 8.77 24.02 -0.19
C HIS A 242 8.63 22.61 -0.74
N ASN A 243 7.84 21.78 -0.08
CA ASN A 243 7.65 20.38 -0.42
C ASN A 243 6.19 20.15 -0.82
N LEU A 244 5.98 19.53 -1.98
CA LEU A 244 4.65 19.35 -2.55
C LEU A 244 4.49 17.93 -3.07
N ALA A 245 3.27 17.39 -2.97
CA ALA A 245 2.87 16.16 -3.62
C ALA A 245 2.08 16.49 -4.90
N LEU A 246 2.50 15.96 -6.04
CA LEU A 246 1.71 16.04 -7.28
C LEU A 246 0.65 14.94 -7.22
N ILE A 247 -0.63 15.30 -7.22
CA ILE A 247 -1.74 14.37 -7.02
C ILE A 247 -2.62 14.31 -8.27
N ILE A 248 -2.94 13.09 -8.71
CA ILE A 248 -3.97 12.81 -9.70
C ILE A 248 -5.29 12.59 -8.95
N LEU A 249 -6.27 13.46 -9.18
CA LEU A 249 -7.59 13.36 -8.55
C LEU A 249 -8.30 12.07 -8.96
N LEU A 250 -8.88 11.37 -7.98
CA LEU A 250 -9.78 10.27 -8.25
C LEU A 250 -11.21 10.80 -8.27
N ASN A 251 -11.89 10.69 -9.41
CA ASN A 251 -13.32 10.96 -9.49
C ASN A 251 -14.07 9.80 -8.83
N VAL A 252 -14.45 9.98 -7.57
CA VAL A 252 -15.34 9.05 -6.88
C VAL A 252 -16.77 9.35 -7.35
N SER A 253 -17.17 8.73 -8.45
CA SER A 253 -18.57 8.63 -8.82
C SER A 253 -19.28 7.80 -7.75
N GLN A 254 -20.08 8.47 -6.91
CA GLN A 254 -21.01 7.93 -5.91
C GLN A 254 -20.39 7.34 -4.63
N ALA A 255 -20.60 8.09 -3.55
CA ALA A 255 -20.40 7.68 -2.17
C ALA A 255 -21.30 6.49 -1.80
N ILE A 256 -20.71 5.38 -1.39
CA ILE A 256 -21.39 4.38 -0.57
C ILE A 256 -21.22 4.85 0.88
N HIS A 257 -22.27 5.46 1.44
CA HIS A 257 -22.34 5.78 2.86
C HIS A 257 -22.40 4.46 3.66
N PHE A 258 -21.32 4.10 4.34
CA PHE A 258 -21.39 3.13 5.43
C PHE A 258 -21.97 3.83 6.66
N ASN A 259 -23.25 3.61 6.94
CA ASN A 259 -23.82 3.87 8.26
C ASN A 259 -23.32 2.76 9.20
N ASN A 260 -22.38 3.09 10.09
CA ASN A 260 -22.05 2.20 11.20
C ASN A 260 -23.23 2.15 12.18
N PRO A 261 -23.75 0.96 12.55
CA PRO A 261 -24.66 0.86 13.67
C PRO A 261 -23.90 1.12 14.99
N PRO A 262 -24.58 1.67 16.02
CA PRO A 262 -23.94 1.97 17.30
C PRO A 262 -23.56 0.68 18.02
N MET A 263 -22.29 0.59 18.45
CA MET A 263 -21.85 -0.41 19.42
C MET A 263 -22.61 -0.20 20.73
N LYS A 264 -23.25 -1.27 21.21
CA LYS A 264 -23.61 -1.46 22.62
C LYS A 264 -22.46 -2.16 23.32
#